data_AF-A0A954HLV4-F1
#
_entry.id   AF-A0A954HLV4-F1
#
_cell.length_a   1.000
_cell.length_b   1.000
_cell.length_c   1.000
_cell.angle_alpha   90.00
_cell.angle_beta   90.00
_cell.angle_gamma   90.00
#
_symmetry.space_group_name_H-M   'P 1'
#
loop_
_entity.id
_entity.type
_entity.pdbx_description
1 polymer ?
#
loop_
_entity_poly.entity_id
_entity_poly.type
_entity_poly.pdbx_seq_one_letter_code
_entity_poly.pdbx_strand_id
1 'polypeptide(L)'
;MALVFPNLTFEDELTGRTDAPTPETLRALSELAPLMALVGDAGDILAVSESGLPSGCPAVLSHVNFRSFDDAVSAGPFDRILPWGWTSVVRPLAEKCGVAAADIPNAEAVEIVNSRRFSAEFDPVYCEDPSDLPFGAEHFGQLCRSEEQWHDVVSRLTDAGYDRWVAKPQISHAGRNRLLANRHELNDQQYGWLRKHLAHPAGVYVEPWVQPMLEAGLQFDICRVPDEVADTTTTSTCDDADSGSFSSVESVRRQMSAEFHDELLSPETQVPCEIPYRSAHANVVIRFSGATGLINDHVGRFLGSTVCADGSIEHFWRDA
;
A
#
# COMPACT_ATOMS: atom_id res chain seq x y z
N MET A 1 16.11 3.39 -17.94
CA MET A 1 16.20 1.94 -17.61
C MET A 1 16.11 1.79 -16.10
N ALA A 2 15.16 0.99 -15.64
CA ALA A 2 14.97 0.64 -14.25
C ALA A 2 15.52 -0.76 -13.90
N LEU A 3 15.86 -0.94 -12.63
CA LEU A 3 16.01 -2.24 -12.01
C LEU A 3 14.69 -2.63 -11.33
N VAL A 4 14.03 -3.68 -11.81
CA VAL A 4 12.85 -4.26 -11.14
C VAL A 4 13.35 -5.29 -10.12
N PHE A 5 12.95 -5.14 -8.85
CA PHE A 5 13.48 -5.93 -7.73
C PHE A 5 12.37 -6.65 -6.94
N PRO A 6 12.20 -7.97 -7.12
CA PRO A 6 11.10 -8.72 -6.53
C PRO A 6 11.34 -9.14 -5.08
N ASN A 7 11.45 -8.16 -4.17
CA ASN A 7 11.47 -8.42 -2.73
C ASN A 7 10.05 -8.70 -2.18
N LEU A 8 9.48 -9.81 -2.62
CA LEU A 8 8.12 -10.24 -2.29
C LEU A 8 7.90 -10.62 -0.80
N THR A 9 8.93 -10.45 0.05
CA THR A 9 8.90 -10.63 1.51
C THR A 9 9.08 -9.30 2.26
N PHE A 10 8.82 -8.17 1.62
CA PHE A 10 9.12 -6.86 2.17
C PHE A 10 8.48 -6.60 3.55
N GLU A 11 7.31 -7.17 3.87
CA GLU A 11 6.69 -6.98 5.19
C GLU A 11 7.48 -7.70 6.31
N ASP A 12 8.10 -8.84 6.02
CA ASP A 12 9.00 -9.51 6.98
C ASP A 12 10.23 -8.61 7.23
N GLU A 13 10.75 -7.97 6.18
CA GLU A 13 11.87 -7.02 6.29
C GLU A 13 11.48 -5.77 7.09
N LEU A 14 10.27 -5.22 6.88
CA LEU A 14 9.75 -4.06 7.62
C LEU A 14 9.53 -4.36 9.10
N THR A 15 9.13 -5.60 9.44
CA THR A 15 8.98 -6.02 10.85
C THR A 15 10.30 -6.38 11.53
N GLY A 16 11.41 -6.34 10.80
CA GLY A 16 12.72 -6.79 11.29
C GLY A 16 12.76 -8.29 11.57
N ARG A 17 11.86 -9.07 10.97
CA ARG A 17 11.84 -10.51 11.14
C ARG A 17 13.04 -11.13 10.44
N THR A 18 13.83 -11.87 11.19
CA THR A 18 15.09 -12.47 10.72
C THR A 18 14.97 -13.96 10.41
N ASP A 19 13.78 -14.55 10.56
CA ASP A 19 13.54 -15.94 10.24
C ASP A 19 13.80 -16.17 8.75
N ALA A 20 14.69 -17.12 8.43
CA ALA A 20 14.90 -17.52 7.05
C ALA A 20 13.61 -18.11 6.46
N PRO A 21 13.17 -17.69 5.25
CA PRO A 21 12.03 -18.32 4.59
C PRO A 21 12.27 -19.82 4.39
N THR A 22 11.21 -20.61 4.48
CA THR A 22 11.28 -22.05 4.20
C THR A 22 11.67 -22.30 2.73
N PRO A 23 12.26 -23.47 2.39
CA PRO A 23 12.54 -23.81 1.00
C PRO A 23 11.31 -23.74 0.09
N GLU A 24 10.14 -24.12 0.59
CA GLU A 24 8.86 -24.03 -0.12
C GLU A 24 8.47 -22.57 -0.36
N THR A 25 8.66 -21.70 0.63
CA THR A 25 8.46 -20.25 0.47
C THR A 25 9.41 -19.68 -0.57
N LEU A 26 10.72 -19.99 -0.51
CA LEU A 26 11.70 -19.51 -1.48
C LEU A 26 11.36 -19.94 -2.92
N ARG A 27 10.87 -21.18 -3.09
CA ARG A 27 10.40 -21.66 -4.39
C ARG A 27 9.21 -20.84 -4.88
N ALA A 28 8.20 -20.64 -4.05
CA ALA A 28 7.02 -19.84 -4.43
C ALA A 28 7.40 -18.39 -4.79
N LEU A 29 8.29 -17.76 -4.03
CA LEU A 29 8.79 -16.41 -4.35
C LEU A 29 9.53 -16.40 -5.70
N SER A 30 10.36 -17.42 -5.96
CA SER A 30 11.06 -17.58 -7.23
C SER A 30 10.11 -17.78 -8.42
N GLU A 31 8.98 -18.46 -8.23
CA GLU A 31 7.97 -18.68 -9.28
C GLU A 31 7.14 -17.42 -9.55
N LEU A 32 6.92 -16.58 -8.54
CA LEU A 32 6.15 -15.33 -8.65
C LEU A 32 6.99 -14.13 -9.14
N ALA A 33 8.29 -14.11 -8.83
CA ALA A 33 9.18 -13.00 -9.18
C ALA A 33 9.10 -12.57 -10.67
N PRO A 34 9.01 -13.48 -11.67
CA PRO A 34 8.82 -13.11 -13.07
C PRO A 34 7.59 -12.24 -13.37
N LEU A 35 6.54 -12.33 -12.56
CA LEU A 35 5.32 -11.53 -12.77
C LEU A 35 5.56 -10.04 -12.57
N MET A 36 6.61 -9.64 -11.86
CA MET A 36 6.99 -8.24 -11.76
C MET A 36 7.51 -7.65 -13.07
N ALA A 37 7.77 -8.45 -14.11
CA ALA A 37 7.98 -7.90 -15.44
C ALA A 37 6.74 -7.14 -15.96
N LEU A 38 5.54 -7.41 -15.44
CA LEU A 38 4.32 -6.69 -15.82
C LEU A 38 4.30 -5.22 -15.37
N VAL A 39 5.14 -4.84 -14.40
CA VAL A 39 5.27 -3.44 -13.94
C VAL A 39 6.50 -2.74 -14.51
N GLY A 40 7.32 -3.44 -15.29
CA GLY A 40 8.52 -2.88 -15.92
C GLY A 40 8.23 -2.28 -17.30
N ASP A 41 9.05 -1.32 -17.71
CA ASP A 41 9.02 -0.79 -19.07
C ASP A 41 9.90 -1.62 -20.02
N ALA A 42 9.70 -1.43 -21.32
CA ALA A 42 10.55 -2.05 -22.33
C ALA A 42 12.03 -1.66 -22.14
N GLY A 43 12.89 -2.67 -22.03
CA GLY A 43 14.33 -2.50 -21.81
C GLY A 43 14.76 -2.50 -20.34
N ASP A 44 13.83 -2.48 -19.38
CA ASP A 44 14.16 -2.62 -17.96
C ASP A 44 14.81 -3.98 -17.66
N ILE A 45 15.45 -4.08 -16.50
CA ILE A 45 16.09 -5.33 -16.04
C ILE A 45 15.36 -5.84 -14.80
N LEU A 46 14.85 -7.07 -14.86
CA LEU A 46 14.27 -7.76 -13.71
C LEU A 46 15.31 -8.70 -13.10
N ALA A 47 15.63 -8.45 -11.82
CA ALA A 47 16.48 -9.35 -11.04
C ALA A 47 15.67 -10.56 -10.57
N VAL A 48 16.09 -11.77 -10.98
CA VAL A 48 15.49 -13.03 -10.54
C VAL A 48 16.57 -13.97 -9.98
N SER A 49 16.13 -14.96 -9.20
CA SER A 49 16.98 -16.10 -8.86
C SER A 49 17.31 -16.92 -10.12
N GLU A 50 18.40 -17.69 -10.10
CA GLU A 50 18.74 -18.58 -11.22
C GLU A 50 17.61 -19.57 -11.55
N SER A 51 16.91 -20.05 -10.51
CA SER A 51 15.75 -20.94 -10.65
C SER A 51 14.49 -20.24 -11.16
N GLY A 52 14.43 -18.91 -11.06
CA GLY A 52 13.31 -18.07 -11.50
C GLY A 52 13.39 -17.65 -12.96
N LEU A 53 14.48 -17.99 -13.67
CA LEU A 53 14.59 -17.77 -15.11
C LEU A 53 13.63 -18.71 -15.85
N PRO A 54 12.58 -18.19 -16.51
CA PRO A 54 11.64 -19.05 -17.22
C PRO A 54 12.34 -19.74 -18.39
N SER A 55 12.20 -21.07 -18.50
CA SER A 55 12.72 -21.86 -19.65
C SER A 55 12.09 -21.47 -20.99
N GLY A 56 10.99 -20.71 -20.94
CA GLY A 56 10.45 -19.88 -22.01
C GLY A 56 9.69 -18.72 -21.38
N CYS A 57 10.16 -17.50 -21.62
CA CYS A 57 9.47 -16.31 -21.15
C CYS A 57 8.19 -16.10 -21.99
N PRO A 58 6.99 -16.02 -21.39
CA PRO A 58 5.78 -15.67 -22.13
C PRO A 58 6.00 -14.39 -22.94
N ALA A 59 5.45 -14.31 -24.16
CA ALA A 59 5.65 -13.16 -25.05
C ALA A 59 5.23 -11.82 -24.40
N VAL A 60 4.24 -11.84 -23.50
CA VAL A 60 3.81 -10.65 -22.77
C VAL A 60 4.90 -10.08 -21.85
N LEU A 61 5.86 -10.89 -21.40
CA LEU A 61 6.94 -10.48 -20.50
C LEU A 61 8.27 -10.23 -21.23
N SER A 62 8.34 -10.43 -22.55
CA SER A 62 9.60 -10.34 -23.30
C SER A 62 10.14 -8.92 -23.50
N HIS A 63 9.43 -7.92 -23.00
CA HIS A 63 9.85 -6.52 -23.05
C HIS A 63 10.87 -6.18 -21.95
N VAL A 64 10.95 -6.99 -20.89
CA VAL A 64 11.93 -6.85 -19.79
C VAL A 64 13.06 -7.86 -19.93
N ASN A 65 14.27 -7.47 -19.54
CA ASN A 65 15.45 -8.32 -19.53
C ASN A 65 15.61 -9.05 -18.19
N PHE A 66 15.43 -10.37 -18.19
CA PHE A 66 15.64 -11.19 -17.00
C PHE A 66 17.12 -11.45 -16.77
N ARG A 67 17.61 -11.22 -15.55
CA ARG A 67 19.00 -11.48 -15.16
C ARG A 67 19.08 -12.09 -13.76
N SER A 68 20.17 -12.82 -13.50
CA SER A 68 20.52 -13.18 -12.12
C SER A 68 20.68 -11.90 -11.28
N PHE A 69 20.50 -11.99 -9.97
CA PHE A 69 20.61 -10.82 -9.09
C PHE A 69 21.96 -10.09 -9.25
N ASP A 70 23.07 -10.81 -9.22
CA ASP A 70 24.40 -10.21 -9.32
C ASP A 70 24.65 -9.57 -10.70
N ASP A 71 24.19 -10.21 -11.78
CA ASP A 71 24.30 -9.67 -13.14
C ASP A 71 23.37 -8.46 -13.36
N ALA A 72 22.21 -8.45 -12.72
CA ALA A 72 21.27 -7.34 -12.77
C ALA A 72 21.88 -6.11 -12.08
N VAL A 73 22.35 -6.26 -10.84
CA VAL A 73 22.96 -5.15 -10.08
C VAL A 73 24.20 -4.61 -10.77
N SER A 74 25.00 -5.48 -11.39
CA SER A 74 26.21 -5.08 -12.12
C SER A 74 25.94 -4.41 -13.47
N ALA A 75 24.70 -4.47 -13.99
CA ALA A 75 24.33 -3.85 -15.26
C ALA A 75 24.09 -2.33 -15.18
N GLY A 76 24.11 -1.76 -13.97
CA GLY A 76 23.88 -0.33 -13.73
C GLY A 76 24.95 0.59 -14.35
N PRO A 77 24.76 1.92 -14.24
CA PRO A 77 23.80 2.60 -13.36
C PRO A 77 22.34 2.51 -13.84
N PHE A 78 21.41 2.67 -12.91
CA PHE A 78 19.96 2.69 -13.18
C PHE A 78 19.36 4.05 -12.87
N ASP A 79 18.36 4.45 -13.66
CA ASP A 79 17.64 5.72 -13.42
C ASP A 79 16.73 5.61 -12.18
N ARG A 80 16.19 4.41 -11.93
CA ARG A 80 15.31 4.12 -10.79
C ARG A 80 15.35 2.63 -10.44
N ILE A 81 14.84 2.30 -9.25
CA ILE A 81 14.55 0.93 -8.83
C ILE A 81 13.03 0.79 -8.62
N LEU A 82 12.47 -0.33 -9.05
CA LEU A 82 11.06 -0.70 -8.87
C LEU A 82 10.98 -1.94 -7.98
N PRO A 83 11.10 -1.78 -6.65
CA PRO A 83 10.94 -2.89 -5.73
C PRO A 83 9.46 -3.24 -5.58
N TRP A 84 9.18 -4.45 -5.08
CA TRP A 84 7.82 -4.72 -4.59
C TRP A 84 7.53 -3.85 -3.37
N GLY A 85 8.45 -3.76 -2.41
CA GLY A 85 8.33 -2.83 -1.29
C GLY A 85 9.63 -2.14 -0.95
N TRP A 86 9.57 -0.90 -0.49
CA TRP A 86 10.76 -0.23 0.04
C TRP A 86 11.09 -0.76 1.43
N THR A 87 12.35 -1.09 1.66
CA THR A 87 12.83 -1.63 2.95
C THR A 87 14.24 -1.13 3.26
N SER A 88 14.74 -1.44 4.45
CA SER A 88 16.13 -1.14 4.84
C SER A 88 17.17 -1.88 3.97
N VAL A 89 16.78 -2.95 3.27
CA VAL A 89 17.64 -3.69 2.34
C VAL A 89 17.64 -3.05 0.94
N VAL A 90 16.48 -2.59 0.48
CA VAL A 90 16.34 -2.00 -0.87
C VAL A 90 17.00 -0.63 -0.99
N ARG A 91 16.98 0.19 0.08
CA ARG A 91 17.55 1.55 0.02
C ARG A 91 19.07 1.54 -0.28
N PRO A 92 19.92 0.79 0.44
CA PRO A 92 21.35 0.67 0.08
C PRO A 92 21.58 0.04 -1.30
N LEU A 93 20.70 -0.86 -1.74
CA LEU A 93 20.77 -1.43 -3.08
C LEU A 93 20.54 -0.36 -4.15
N ALA A 94 19.54 0.50 -3.98
CA ALA A 94 19.25 1.61 -4.87
C ALA A 94 20.45 2.58 -4.96
N GLU A 95 21.06 2.92 -3.82
CA GLU A 95 22.27 3.75 -3.75
C GLU A 95 23.44 3.09 -4.51
N LYS A 96 23.68 1.80 -4.29
CA LYS A 96 24.71 1.02 -5.00
C LYS A 96 24.47 0.99 -6.52
N CYS A 97 23.22 0.99 -6.93
CA CYS A 97 22.78 1.02 -8.33
C CYS A 97 22.86 2.42 -8.97
N GLY A 98 23.27 3.45 -8.22
CA GLY A 98 23.40 4.81 -8.72
C GLY A 98 22.09 5.59 -8.78
N VAL A 99 21.01 5.09 -8.16
CA VAL A 99 19.74 5.80 -8.07
C VAL A 99 19.94 7.08 -7.25
N ALA A 100 19.38 8.20 -7.71
CA ALA A 100 19.51 9.46 -7.00
C ALA A 100 18.85 9.37 -5.62
N ALA A 101 19.46 10.00 -4.60
CA ALA A 101 18.91 10.00 -3.24
C ALA A 101 17.49 10.60 -3.17
N ALA A 102 17.18 11.55 -4.06
CA ALA A 102 15.86 12.15 -4.21
C ALA A 102 14.81 11.21 -4.81
N ASP A 103 15.20 10.01 -5.25
CA ASP A 103 14.31 8.95 -5.76
C ASP A 103 14.21 7.75 -4.79
N ILE A 104 14.92 7.78 -3.65
CA ILE A 104 14.92 6.73 -2.61
C ILE A 104 14.07 7.14 -1.37
N PRO A 105 12.93 6.49 -1.09
CA PRO A 105 11.99 6.98 -0.09
C PRO A 105 12.55 7.09 1.33
N ASN A 106 11.97 8.03 2.07
CA ASN A 106 12.20 8.17 3.50
C ASN A 106 11.70 6.89 4.20
N ALA A 107 12.55 6.32 5.07
CA ALA A 107 12.26 5.05 5.73
C ALA A 107 11.08 5.15 6.72
N GLU A 108 10.96 6.25 7.45
CA GLU A 108 9.85 6.50 8.38
C GLU A 108 8.53 6.63 7.62
N ALA A 109 8.52 7.35 6.49
CA ALA A 109 7.33 7.44 5.64
C ALA A 109 6.89 6.06 5.14
N VAL A 110 7.84 5.22 4.70
CA VAL A 110 7.57 3.84 4.27
C VAL A 110 7.01 2.99 5.41
N GLU A 111 7.57 3.10 6.62
CA GLU A 111 7.07 2.38 7.79
C GLU A 111 5.62 2.82 8.12
N ILE A 112 5.38 4.14 8.15
CA ILE A 112 4.06 4.68 8.50
C ILE A 112 3.00 4.22 7.50
N VAL A 113 3.20 4.40 6.19
CA VAL A 113 2.18 4.03 5.18
C VAL A 113 1.87 2.54 5.14
N ASN A 114 2.83 1.70 5.55
CA ASN A 114 2.62 0.25 5.66
C ASN A 114 2.07 -0.19 7.03
N SER A 115 1.93 0.74 7.97
CA SER A 115 1.43 0.47 9.31
C SER A 115 -0.06 0.77 9.46
N ARG A 116 -0.73 0.11 10.41
CA ARG A 116 -2.11 0.43 10.79
C ARG A 116 -2.26 1.78 11.48
N ARG A 117 -1.15 2.39 11.94
CA ARG A 117 -1.11 3.78 12.37
C ARG A 117 -1.60 4.70 11.26
N PHE A 118 -1.21 4.44 10.00
CA PHE A 118 -1.70 5.23 8.88
C PHE A 118 -3.22 5.16 8.76
N SER A 119 -3.82 3.96 8.89
CA SER A 119 -5.28 3.82 8.88
C SER A 119 -5.96 4.52 10.06
N ALA A 120 -5.31 4.54 11.22
CA ALA A 120 -5.82 5.21 12.41
C ALA A 120 -5.73 6.73 12.35
N GLU A 121 -4.82 7.30 11.56
CA GLU A 121 -4.56 8.74 11.50
C GLU A 121 -5.13 9.39 10.23
N PHE A 122 -5.14 8.67 9.10
CA PHE A 122 -5.32 9.28 7.77
C PHE A 122 -6.39 8.63 6.89
N ASP A 123 -7.08 7.58 7.35
CA ASP A 123 -8.08 6.85 6.56
C ASP A 123 -9.50 7.10 7.11
N PRO A 124 -10.06 8.33 6.91
CA PRO A 124 -11.40 8.64 7.38
C PRO A 124 -12.45 7.90 6.56
N VAL A 125 -13.37 7.27 7.28
CA VAL A 125 -14.47 6.55 6.67
C VAL A 125 -15.53 7.54 6.26
N TYR A 126 -15.90 7.50 4.98
CA TYR A 126 -17.09 8.19 4.53
C TYR A 126 -18.30 7.32 4.79
N CYS A 127 -19.22 7.87 5.53
CA CYS A 127 -20.55 7.33 5.73
C CYS A 127 -21.54 8.49 5.55
N GLU A 128 -22.70 8.21 4.96
CA GLU A 128 -23.75 9.22 4.80
C GLU A 128 -24.24 9.73 6.15
N ASP A 129 -24.33 8.82 7.14
CA ASP A 129 -24.64 9.14 8.53
C ASP A 129 -23.46 8.72 9.44
N PRO A 130 -22.69 9.67 10.00
CA PRO A 130 -21.62 9.37 10.94
C PRO A 130 -22.05 8.57 12.17
N SER A 131 -23.34 8.55 12.52
CA SER A 131 -23.85 7.75 13.63
C SER A 131 -23.89 6.24 13.35
N ASP A 132 -23.78 5.84 12.08
CA ASP A 132 -23.61 4.45 11.67
C ASP A 132 -22.17 3.93 11.89
N LEU A 133 -21.23 4.82 12.21
CA LEU A 133 -19.83 4.46 12.48
C LEU A 133 -19.59 4.33 13.99
N PRO A 134 -18.91 3.26 14.45
CA PRO A 134 -18.68 3.04 15.89
C PRO A 134 -17.78 4.12 16.53
N PHE A 135 -17.03 4.85 15.70
CA PHE A 135 -16.13 5.91 16.13
C PHE A 135 -16.47 7.27 15.50
N GLY A 136 -17.70 7.45 15.00
CA GLY A 136 -18.11 8.67 14.30
C GLY A 136 -17.43 8.83 12.94
N ALA A 137 -17.40 10.06 12.42
CA ALA A 137 -16.84 10.38 11.10
C ALA A 137 -15.31 10.25 11.00
N GLU A 138 -14.62 9.98 12.11
CA GLU A 138 -13.16 10.08 12.15
C GLU A 138 -12.49 8.84 11.54
N HIS A 139 -12.78 7.63 12.03
CA HIS A 139 -12.05 6.41 11.61
C HIS A 139 -12.89 5.12 11.72
N PHE A 140 -12.53 4.08 10.95
CA PHE A 140 -13.23 2.77 11.00
C PHE A 140 -12.89 1.97 12.25
N GLY A 141 -11.69 2.17 12.79
CA GLY A 141 -11.09 1.45 13.90
C GLY A 141 -10.24 2.37 14.77
N GLN A 142 -9.73 1.84 15.87
CA GLN A 142 -8.90 2.61 16.82
C GLN A 142 -7.62 1.87 17.21
N LEU A 143 -6.57 2.67 17.41
CA LEU A 143 -5.29 2.20 17.89
C LEU A 143 -5.31 2.03 19.42
N CYS A 144 -5.06 0.82 19.90
CA CYS A 144 -5.01 0.46 21.31
C CYS A 144 -3.57 0.15 21.73
N ARG A 145 -3.08 0.85 22.76
CA ARG A 145 -1.75 0.67 23.38
C ARG A 145 -1.81 0.07 24.78
N SER A 146 -3.01 -0.20 25.29
CA SER A 146 -3.22 -0.89 26.57
C SER A 146 -4.45 -1.80 26.53
N GLU A 147 -4.56 -2.71 27.50
CA GLU A 147 -5.73 -3.57 27.65
C GLU A 147 -6.99 -2.76 28.00
N GLU A 148 -6.84 -1.68 28.77
CA GLU A 148 -7.91 -0.73 29.08
C GLU A 148 -8.47 -0.08 27.81
N GLN A 149 -7.59 0.46 26.95
CA GLN A 149 -7.99 1.04 25.67
C GLN A 149 -8.66 0.00 24.77
N TRP A 150 -8.14 -1.23 24.73
CA TRP A 150 -8.79 -2.32 24.00
C TRP A 150 -10.19 -2.61 24.53
N HIS A 151 -10.37 -2.71 25.86
CA HIS A 151 -11.67 -2.92 26.47
C HIS A 151 -12.67 -1.80 26.14
N ASP A 152 -12.24 -0.54 26.20
CA ASP A 152 -13.07 0.61 25.86
C ASP A 152 -13.51 0.57 24.39
N VAL A 153 -12.58 0.27 23.48
CA VAL A 153 -12.87 0.16 22.04
C VAL A 153 -13.85 -0.98 21.76
N VAL A 154 -13.65 -2.17 22.35
CA VAL A 154 -14.57 -3.29 22.17
C VAL A 154 -15.95 -3.02 22.77
N SER A 155 -16.02 -2.27 23.88
CA SER A 155 -17.30 -1.87 24.48
C SER A 155 -18.08 -0.97 23.53
N ARG A 156 -17.41 0.04 22.97
CA ARG A 156 -18.02 0.95 21.97
C ARG A 156 -18.48 0.21 20.72
N LEU A 157 -17.69 -0.74 20.23
CA LEU A 157 -18.08 -1.58 19.09
C LEU A 157 -19.34 -2.40 19.41
N THR A 158 -19.41 -2.97 20.61
CA THR A 158 -20.56 -3.75 21.06
C THR A 158 -21.81 -2.88 21.22
N ASP A 159 -21.67 -1.67 21.79
CA ASP A 159 -22.75 -0.70 21.95
C ASP A 159 -23.27 -0.19 20.60
N ALA A 160 -22.40 -0.10 19.60
CA ALA A 160 -22.75 0.20 18.21
C ALA A 160 -23.34 -1.00 17.45
N GLY A 161 -23.53 -2.15 18.10
CA GLY A 161 -24.18 -3.33 17.50
C GLY A 161 -23.24 -4.28 16.75
N TYR A 162 -21.92 -4.07 16.81
CA TYR A 162 -20.96 -5.01 16.22
C TYR A 162 -20.66 -6.16 17.18
N ASP A 163 -21.16 -7.34 16.85
CA ASP A 163 -20.91 -8.57 17.63
C ASP A 163 -19.49 -9.11 17.48
N ARG A 164 -18.79 -8.72 16.40
CA ARG A 164 -17.48 -9.25 16.00
C ARG A 164 -16.52 -8.11 15.70
N TRP A 165 -15.25 -8.33 16.01
CA TRP A 165 -14.18 -7.37 15.76
C TRP A 165 -12.87 -8.10 15.46
N VAL A 166 -11.94 -7.38 14.85
CA VAL A 166 -10.60 -7.86 14.57
C VAL A 166 -9.56 -6.90 15.12
N ALA A 167 -8.54 -7.45 15.79
CA ALA A 167 -7.33 -6.73 16.14
C ALA A 167 -6.17 -7.15 15.22
N LYS A 168 -5.43 -6.16 14.74
CA LYS A 168 -4.30 -6.33 13.83
C LYS A 168 -3.06 -5.65 14.42
N PRO A 169 -1.86 -6.26 14.29
CA PRO A 169 -0.61 -5.57 14.61
C PRO A 169 -0.37 -4.45 13.59
N GLN A 170 0.59 -3.58 13.88
CA GLN A 170 0.89 -2.45 12.99
C GLN A 170 1.26 -2.88 11.58
N ILE A 171 2.14 -3.86 11.44
CA ILE A 171 2.53 -4.42 10.15
C ILE A 171 2.07 -5.87 10.15
N SER A 172 1.24 -6.23 9.17
CA SER A 172 0.60 -7.54 9.07
C SER A 172 0.63 -8.04 7.63
N HIS A 173 1.01 -9.30 7.43
CA HIS A 173 0.90 -9.95 6.12
C HIS A 173 -0.56 -10.23 5.77
N ALA A 174 -0.89 -10.24 4.46
CA ALA A 174 -2.21 -10.52 3.90
C ALA A 174 -3.03 -11.54 4.71
N GLY A 175 -3.91 -11.02 5.57
CA GLY A 175 -4.83 -11.78 6.40
C GLY A 175 -4.24 -12.65 7.53
N ARG A 176 -2.92 -12.67 7.70
CA ARG A 176 -2.24 -13.43 8.76
C ARG A 176 -2.04 -12.58 10.01
N ASN A 177 -1.74 -13.24 11.12
CA ASN A 177 -1.40 -12.59 12.39
C ASN A 177 -2.45 -11.54 12.82
N ARG A 178 -3.72 -11.95 12.86
CA ARG A 178 -4.84 -11.14 13.35
C ARG A 178 -5.59 -11.91 14.44
N LEU A 179 -6.17 -11.17 15.38
CA LEU A 179 -7.08 -11.71 16.38
C LEU A 179 -8.50 -11.41 15.97
N LEU A 180 -9.29 -12.44 15.66
CA LEU A 180 -10.73 -12.35 15.43
C LEU A 180 -11.45 -12.83 16.67
N ALA A 181 -12.39 -12.04 17.18
CA ALA A 181 -13.12 -12.34 18.40
C ALA A 181 -14.55 -11.78 18.35
N ASN A 182 -15.37 -12.23 19.31
CA ASN A 182 -16.75 -11.81 19.46
C ASN A 182 -16.91 -11.13 20.83
N ARG A 183 -17.54 -9.95 20.87
CA ARG A 183 -17.78 -9.19 22.11
C ARG A 183 -16.53 -9.11 22.99
N HIS A 184 -16.64 -9.26 24.30
CA HIS A 184 -15.49 -9.20 25.24
C HIS A 184 -14.79 -10.55 25.48
N GLU A 185 -15.23 -11.62 24.83
CA GLU A 185 -14.78 -12.97 25.19
C GLU A 185 -13.51 -13.33 24.42
N LEU A 186 -12.38 -13.33 25.13
CA LEU A 186 -11.13 -13.90 24.64
C LEU A 186 -10.81 -15.19 25.41
N ASN A 187 -10.45 -16.24 24.70
CA ASN A 187 -9.81 -17.40 25.32
C ASN A 187 -8.34 -17.10 25.66
N ASP A 188 -7.70 -17.98 26.43
CA ASP A 188 -6.31 -17.80 26.91
C ASP A 188 -5.31 -17.55 25.76
N GLN A 189 -5.49 -18.23 24.63
CA GLN A 189 -4.62 -18.06 23.46
C GLN A 189 -4.79 -16.68 22.82
N GLN A 190 -6.04 -16.23 22.66
CA GLN A 190 -6.38 -14.93 22.10
C GLN A 190 -5.89 -13.79 23.00
N TYR A 191 -6.08 -13.94 24.31
CA TYR A 191 -5.60 -12.98 25.29
C TYR A 191 -4.07 -12.94 25.35
N GLY A 192 -3.40 -14.10 25.27
CA GLY A 192 -1.95 -14.18 25.12
C GLY A 192 -1.43 -13.49 23.86
N TRP A 193 -2.13 -13.65 22.73
CA TRP A 193 -1.83 -12.93 21.48
C TRP A 193 -1.96 -11.41 21.66
N LEU A 194 -3.06 -10.96 22.27
CA LEU A 194 -3.31 -9.53 22.50
C LEU A 194 -2.24 -8.91 23.38
N ARG A 195 -1.93 -9.54 24.52
CA ARG A 195 -0.91 -9.06 25.46
C ARG A 195 0.48 -8.99 24.83
N LYS A 196 0.83 -9.99 24.01
CA LYS A 196 2.09 -9.99 23.26
C LYS A 196 2.21 -8.72 22.38
N HIS A 197 1.16 -8.35 21.68
CA HIS A 197 1.20 -7.19 20.77
C HIS A 197 0.99 -5.85 21.47
N LEU A 198 0.23 -5.79 22.56
CA LEU A 198 0.13 -4.60 23.41
C LEU A 198 1.43 -4.29 24.17
N ALA A 199 2.30 -5.29 24.39
CA ALA A 199 3.64 -5.06 24.92
C ALA A 199 4.55 -4.30 23.94
N HIS A 200 4.19 -4.25 22.66
CA HIS A 200 4.88 -3.41 21.68
C HIS A 200 4.36 -1.96 21.79
N PRO A 201 5.24 -0.93 21.81
CA PRO A 201 4.81 0.48 21.96
C PRO A 201 3.80 0.95 20.90
N ALA A 202 3.87 0.33 19.71
CA ALA A 202 2.97 0.66 18.61
C ALA A 202 1.56 0.03 18.76
N GLY A 203 1.35 -0.90 19.70
CA GLY A 203 0.04 -1.46 20.02
C GLY A 203 -0.64 -2.23 18.88
N VAL A 204 -1.97 -2.37 18.98
CA VAL A 204 -2.82 -3.06 18.01
C VAL A 204 -3.90 -2.12 17.48
N TYR A 205 -4.25 -2.26 16.21
CA TYR A 205 -5.40 -1.59 15.62
C TYR A 205 -6.63 -2.49 15.70
N VAL A 206 -7.73 -1.98 16.25
CA VAL A 206 -8.97 -2.72 16.49
C VAL A 206 -10.07 -2.09 15.65
N GLU A 207 -10.76 -2.90 14.85
CA GLU A 207 -11.83 -2.47 13.95
C GLU A 207 -13.02 -3.45 14.02
N PRO A 208 -14.25 -3.01 13.69
CA PRO A 208 -15.37 -3.93 13.56
C PRO A 208 -15.10 -4.98 12.47
N TRP A 209 -15.58 -6.20 12.70
CA TRP A 209 -15.54 -7.24 11.68
C TRP A 209 -16.84 -7.17 10.87
N VAL A 210 -16.72 -6.71 9.62
CA VAL A 210 -17.85 -6.59 8.69
C VAL A 210 -17.85 -7.72 7.68
N GLN A 211 -19.03 -8.04 7.15
CA GLN A 211 -19.15 -8.92 5.99
C GLN A 211 -18.86 -8.07 4.74
N PRO A 212 -17.77 -8.33 4.00
CA PRO A 212 -17.51 -7.60 2.77
C PRO A 212 -18.65 -7.88 1.77
N MET A 213 -19.23 -6.82 1.22
CA MET A 213 -20.15 -6.91 0.08
C MET A 213 -19.37 -6.88 -1.23
N LEU A 214 -18.33 -6.05 -1.28
CA LEU A 214 -17.37 -5.89 -2.36
C LEU A 214 -16.01 -5.53 -1.74
N GLU A 215 -14.93 -6.02 -2.32
CA GLU A 215 -13.56 -5.64 -1.93
C GLU A 215 -12.76 -5.31 -3.19
N ALA A 216 -12.13 -4.13 -3.19
CA ALA A 216 -11.31 -3.66 -4.30
C ALA A 216 -10.01 -3.05 -3.78
N GLY A 217 -8.92 -3.32 -4.50
CA GLY A 217 -7.66 -2.61 -4.35
C GLY A 217 -7.60 -1.46 -5.34
N LEU A 218 -7.34 -0.24 -4.86
CA LEU A 218 -7.05 0.92 -5.70
C LEU A 218 -5.54 1.14 -5.71
N GLN A 219 -4.97 1.29 -6.91
CA GLN A 219 -3.54 1.51 -7.09
C GLN A 219 -3.27 2.93 -7.57
N PHE A 220 -2.28 3.56 -6.95
CA PHE A 220 -1.85 4.91 -7.27
C PHE A 220 -0.34 4.97 -7.39
N ASP A 221 0.15 5.71 -8.39
CA ASP A 221 1.54 6.12 -8.49
C ASP A 221 1.69 7.51 -7.88
N ILE A 222 2.57 7.61 -6.88
CA ILE A 222 2.83 8.87 -6.17
C ILE A 222 4.20 9.37 -6.60
N CYS A 223 4.21 10.29 -7.56
CA CYS A 223 5.43 10.86 -8.14
C CYS A 223 5.67 12.28 -7.65
N ARG A 224 6.94 12.68 -7.68
CA ARG A 224 7.33 14.07 -7.45
C ARG A 224 7.60 14.73 -8.77
N VAL A 225 7.22 16.00 -8.85
CA VAL A 225 7.59 16.83 -9.98
C VAL A 225 8.45 17.98 -9.45
N PRO A 226 9.56 18.31 -10.14
CA PRO A 226 10.34 19.50 -9.79
C PRO A 226 9.45 20.74 -9.78
N ASP A 227 9.74 21.69 -8.90
CA ASP A 227 8.96 22.93 -8.77
C ASP A 227 8.82 23.70 -10.09
N GLU A 228 9.84 23.62 -10.95
CA GLU A 228 9.87 24.26 -12.27
C GLU A 228 8.86 23.65 -13.27
N VAL A 229 8.52 22.37 -13.12
CA VAL A 229 7.61 21.65 -14.03
C VAL A 229 6.16 21.81 -13.60
N ALA A 230 5.93 21.98 -12.29
CA ALA A 230 4.59 22.06 -11.71
C ALA A 230 3.75 23.23 -12.24
N ASP A 231 4.38 24.31 -12.72
CA ASP A 231 3.68 25.46 -13.30
C ASP A 231 3.24 25.24 -14.75
N THR A 232 3.89 24.35 -15.50
CA THR A 232 3.54 24.03 -16.89
C THR A 232 2.52 22.90 -17.04
N THR A 233 2.49 21.93 -16.13
CA THR A 233 1.59 20.76 -16.24
C THR A 233 0.13 21.08 -15.95
N THR A 234 -0.16 22.26 -15.39
CA THR A 234 -1.53 22.71 -15.06
C THR A 234 -2.41 23.10 -16.26
N THR A 235 -1.93 23.00 -17.51
CA THR A 235 -2.67 23.51 -18.70
C THR A 235 -2.82 22.54 -19.87
N SER A 236 -2.39 21.29 -19.76
CA SER A 236 -2.73 20.26 -20.75
C SER A 236 -4.02 19.56 -20.34
N THR A 237 -5.13 20.30 -20.37
CA THR A 237 -6.47 19.75 -20.18
C THR A 237 -6.81 18.80 -21.34
N CYS A 238 -7.41 17.67 -20.99
CA CYS A 238 -8.23 16.87 -21.86
C CYS A 238 -9.43 17.72 -22.32
N ASP A 239 -9.23 18.55 -23.34
CA ASP A 239 -10.17 19.61 -23.77
C ASP A 239 -11.45 19.12 -24.49
N ASP A 240 -11.82 17.84 -24.44
CA ASP A 240 -12.99 17.33 -25.19
C ASP A 240 -14.03 16.53 -24.37
N ALA A 241 -14.09 16.70 -23.05
CA ALA A 241 -15.28 16.32 -22.27
C ALA A 241 -15.56 17.34 -21.17
N ASP A 242 -16.81 17.76 -21.03
CA ASP A 242 -17.37 18.65 -19.99
C ASP A 242 -16.75 18.34 -18.61
N SER A 243 -15.67 19.04 -18.25
CA SER A 243 -14.90 18.75 -17.04
C SER A 243 -15.00 19.93 -16.06
N GLY A 244 -15.77 19.70 -15.00
CA GLY A 244 -15.73 20.53 -13.81
C GLY A 244 -14.31 20.52 -13.24
N SER A 245 -13.79 21.70 -12.92
CA SER A 245 -12.55 21.85 -12.15
C SER A 245 -12.71 21.14 -10.78
N PHE A 246 -11.85 20.16 -10.49
CA PHE A 246 -11.81 19.48 -9.20
C PHE A 246 -10.98 20.30 -8.22
N SER A 247 -11.63 21.12 -7.40
CA SER A 247 -10.95 21.98 -6.43
C SER A 247 -10.68 21.30 -5.08
N SER A 248 -11.02 20.01 -4.91
CA SER A 248 -10.85 19.29 -3.65
C SER A 248 -10.80 17.77 -3.81
N VAL A 249 -10.11 17.10 -2.86
CA VAL A 249 -10.12 15.63 -2.68
C VAL A 249 -11.56 15.08 -2.59
N GLU A 250 -12.48 15.86 -2.01
CA GLU A 250 -13.91 15.56 -1.94
C GLU A 250 -14.57 15.39 -3.33
N SER A 251 -14.14 16.20 -4.30
CA SER A 251 -14.74 16.23 -5.64
C SER A 251 -14.30 15.02 -6.48
N VAL A 252 -13.03 14.64 -6.35
CA VAL A 252 -12.49 13.39 -6.91
C VAL A 252 -13.19 12.18 -6.30
N ARG A 253 -13.36 12.16 -4.98
CA ARG A 253 -14.02 11.07 -4.26
C ARG A 253 -15.47 10.86 -4.71
N ARG A 254 -16.21 11.95 -4.94
CA ARG A 254 -17.59 11.90 -5.46
C ARG A 254 -17.66 11.39 -6.89
N GLN A 255 -16.76 11.83 -7.76
CA GLN A 255 -16.69 11.32 -9.13
C GLN A 255 -16.35 9.83 -9.14
N MET A 256 -15.32 9.43 -8.41
CA MET A 256 -14.97 8.01 -8.28
C MET A 256 -16.14 7.21 -7.73
N SER A 257 -16.86 7.68 -6.70
CA SER A 257 -18.03 6.95 -6.16
C SER A 257 -19.20 6.84 -7.15
N ALA A 258 -19.42 7.88 -7.98
CA ALA A 258 -20.45 7.87 -9.00
C ALA A 258 -20.10 6.95 -10.18
N GLU A 259 -18.84 6.97 -10.63
CA GLU A 259 -18.34 6.10 -11.69
C GLU A 259 -18.20 4.65 -11.24
N PHE A 260 -17.79 4.40 -9.98
CA PHE A 260 -17.64 3.06 -9.42
C PHE A 260 -18.96 2.27 -9.37
N HIS A 261 -20.09 2.97 -9.24
CA HIS A 261 -21.41 2.35 -9.22
C HIS A 261 -21.90 1.91 -10.60
N ASP A 262 -21.46 2.58 -11.68
CA ASP A 262 -21.86 2.33 -13.06
C ASP A 262 -20.82 1.50 -13.86
N GLU A 263 -19.51 1.61 -13.57
CA GLU A 263 -18.42 1.00 -14.36
C GLU A 263 -18.02 -0.43 -13.95
N LEU A 264 -18.33 -0.89 -12.73
CA LEU A 264 -18.04 -2.29 -12.33
C LEU A 264 -18.77 -3.35 -13.19
N LEU A 265 -19.63 -2.93 -14.13
CA LEU A 265 -20.35 -3.77 -15.08
C LEU A 265 -19.94 -3.56 -16.55
N SER A 266 -18.97 -2.70 -16.87
CA SER A 266 -18.54 -2.40 -18.25
C SER A 266 -17.03 -2.61 -18.44
N PRO A 267 -16.59 -3.58 -19.25
CA PRO A 267 -15.16 -3.85 -19.46
C PRO A 267 -14.43 -2.86 -20.40
N GLU A 268 -15.02 -1.72 -20.78
CA GLU A 268 -14.53 -0.91 -21.92
C GLU A 268 -13.98 0.50 -21.61
N THR A 269 -13.82 0.92 -20.35
CA THR A 269 -13.17 2.22 -20.06
C THR A 269 -12.20 2.14 -18.89
N GLN A 270 -10.90 2.25 -19.18
CA GLN A 270 -9.91 2.75 -18.23
C GLN A 270 -9.35 4.04 -18.84
N VAL A 271 -9.91 5.18 -18.46
CA VAL A 271 -9.29 6.48 -18.74
C VAL A 271 -8.32 6.77 -17.61
N PRO A 272 -7.01 6.92 -17.87
CA PRO A 272 -6.07 7.36 -16.84
C PRO A 272 -6.50 8.73 -16.33
N CYS A 273 -6.84 8.83 -15.05
CA CYS A 273 -7.14 10.10 -14.40
C CYS A 273 -5.90 10.56 -13.64
N GLU A 274 -5.29 11.66 -14.09
CA GLU A 274 -4.24 12.35 -13.33
C GLU A 274 -4.88 13.39 -12.43
N ILE A 275 -4.63 13.30 -11.12
CA ILE A 275 -5.13 14.28 -10.15
C ILE A 275 -3.93 15.10 -9.69
N PRO A 276 -3.72 16.31 -10.24
CA PRO A 276 -2.68 17.20 -9.74
C PRO A 276 -3.05 17.63 -8.32
N TYR A 277 -2.19 17.31 -7.34
CA TYR A 277 -2.38 17.70 -5.95
C TYR A 277 -1.24 18.64 -5.51
N ARG A 278 -1.55 19.93 -5.36
CA ARG A 278 -0.61 20.91 -4.80
C ARG A 278 -0.79 20.98 -3.28
N SER A 279 0.19 20.49 -2.53
CA SER A 279 0.32 20.80 -1.10
C SER A 279 1.21 22.03 -0.93
N ALA A 280 1.14 22.70 0.22
CA ALA A 280 1.99 23.86 0.52
C ALA A 280 3.50 23.53 0.59
N HIS A 281 3.87 22.25 0.57
CA HIS A 281 5.22 21.78 0.87
C HIS A 281 5.87 20.89 -0.20
N ALA A 282 5.13 20.44 -1.22
CA ALA A 282 5.71 19.70 -2.35
C ALA A 282 4.77 19.63 -3.55
N ASN A 283 5.35 19.66 -4.74
CA ASN A 283 4.63 19.32 -5.97
C ASN A 283 4.59 17.80 -6.15
N VAL A 284 3.47 17.21 -5.76
CA VAL A 284 3.21 15.77 -5.87
C VAL A 284 2.16 15.54 -6.96
N VAL A 285 2.40 14.54 -7.81
CA VAL A 285 1.43 14.03 -8.77
C VAL A 285 0.99 12.66 -8.30
N ILE A 286 -0.32 12.52 -8.07
CA ILE A 286 -0.94 11.23 -7.75
C ILE A 286 -1.66 10.78 -9.03
N ARG A 287 -1.23 9.66 -9.59
CA ARG A 287 -1.87 9.04 -10.75
C ARG A 287 -2.63 7.81 -10.33
N PHE A 288 -3.87 7.68 -10.75
CA PHE A 288 -4.60 6.42 -10.58
C PHE A 288 -4.13 5.42 -11.64
N SER A 289 -3.57 4.29 -11.19
CA SER A 289 -3.01 3.25 -12.07
C SER A 289 -4.05 2.17 -12.38
N GLY A 290 -5.05 1.98 -11.52
CA GLY A 290 -6.14 1.05 -11.76
C GLY A 290 -6.82 0.55 -10.48
N ALA A 291 -7.92 -0.18 -10.68
CA ALA A 291 -8.63 -0.90 -9.64
C ALA A 291 -8.55 -2.41 -9.91
N THR A 292 -8.40 -3.19 -8.84
CA THR A 292 -8.44 -4.66 -8.89
C THR A 292 -9.56 -5.16 -8.01
N GLY A 293 -10.48 -5.96 -8.56
CA GLY A 293 -11.43 -6.70 -7.76
C GLY A 293 -10.69 -7.81 -7.01
N LEU A 294 -10.85 -7.87 -5.68
CA LEU A 294 -10.22 -8.92 -4.90
C LEU A 294 -11.10 -10.17 -4.96
N ILE A 295 -10.58 -11.21 -5.62
CA ILE A 295 -11.34 -12.43 -5.93
C ILE A 295 -11.61 -13.28 -4.67
N ASN A 296 -10.98 -13.00 -3.51
CA ASN A 296 -11.20 -13.71 -2.25
C ASN A 296 -11.00 -12.82 -1.00
N ASP A 297 -11.93 -12.93 -0.04
CA ASP A 297 -12.08 -12.22 1.27
C ASP A 297 -10.86 -12.17 2.22
N HIS A 298 -9.71 -12.72 1.82
CA HIS A 298 -8.57 -12.94 2.73
C HIS A 298 -7.24 -12.46 2.21
N VAL A 299 -7.20 -11.91 0.99
CA VAL A 299 -5.97 -11.44 0.41
C VAL A 299 -5.83 -9.95 0.71
N GLY A 300 -5.53 -9.68 1.98
CA GLY A 300 -5.43 -8.30 2.49
C GLY A 300 -4.48 -7.46 1.65
N ARG A 301 -4.87 -6.20 1.40
CA ARG A 301 -4.09 -5.10 0.82
C ARG A 301 -2.75 -5.56 0.23
N PHE A 302 -2.75 -6.04 -1.02
CA PHE A 302 -1.51 -6.13 -1.78
C PHE A 302 -1.11 -4.72 -2.17
N LEU A 303 -0.24 -4.12 -1.36
CA LEU A 303 0.39 -2.86 -1.68
C LEU A 303 1.89 -3.11 -1.61
N GLY A 304 2.51 -3.26 -2.77
CA GLY A 304 3.83 -2.72 -2.91
C GLY A 304 3.71 -1.20 -2.89
N SER A 305 4.06 -0.55 -1.78
CA SER A 305 3.98 0.90 -1.70
C SER A 305 5.10 1.50 -2.57
N THR A 306 4.81 1.79 -3.84
CA THR A 306 5.62 2.62 -4.74
C THR A 306 5.49 4.10 -4.33
N VAL A 307 5.98 4.44 -3.15
CA VAL A 307 6.11 5.83 -2.72
C VAL A 307 7.37 6.39 -3.40
N CYS A 308 7.30 7.49 -4.14
CA CYS A 308 8.50 8.22 -4.57
C CYS A 308 9.02 9.13 -3.45
N ALA A 309 10.31 9.43 -3.49
CA ALA A 309 11.11 9.81 -2.35
C ALA A 309 11.26 11.30 -2.02
N ASP A 310 10.97 11.68 -0.78
CA ASP A 310 11.63 12.75 0.01
C ASP A 310 10.95 13.03 1.37
N GLY A 311 9.83 12.41 1.72
CA GLY A 311 9.19 12.74 3.01
C GLY A 311 8.37 14.05 3.00
N SER A 312 7.85 14.50 1.87
CA SER A 312 6.80 15.55 1.81
C SER A 312 5.54 15.23 2.61
N ILE A 313 5.27 13.94 2.78
CA ILE A 313 4.32 13.41 3.73
C ILE A 313 4.68 13.90 5.16
N GLU A 314 5.97 13.87 5.53
CA GLU A 314 6.49 14.28 6.85
C GLU A 314 6.32 15.78 7.16
N HIS A 315 6.38 16.68 6.15
CA HIS A 315 6.12 18.12 6.36
C HIS A 315 4.63 18.44 6.53
N PHE A 316 3.75 17.71 5.84
CA PHE A 316 2.31 17.78 6.10
C PHE A 316 1.95 17.23 7.50
N TRP A 317 2.79 16.34 8.05
CA TRP A 317 2.50 15.58 9.28
C TRP A 317 3.06 16.19 10.57
N ARG A 318 3.92 17.21 10.50
CA ARG A 318 4.41 17.94 11.68
C ARG A 318 3.56 19.15 12.05
N ASP A 319 2.79 19.68 11.10
CA ASP A 319 2.00 20.90 11.25
C ASP A 319 0.47 20.65 11.36
N ALA A 320 0.04 19.38 11.41
CA ALA A 320 -1.32 18.94 11.75
C ALA A 320 -1.37 18.35 13.16
#